data_AF-A0A3A5V9T4-F1
#
_entry.id   AF-A0A3A5V9T4-F1
#
_cell.length_a   1.000
_cell.length_b   1.000
_cell.length_c   1.000
_cell.angle_alpha   90.00
_cell.angle_beta   90.00
_cell.angle_gamma   90.00
#
_symmetry.space_group_name_H-M   'P 1'
#
loop_
_entity.id
_entity.type
_entity.pdbx_description
1 polymer ?
#
loop_
_entity_poly.entity_id
_entity_poly.type
_entity_poly.pdbx_seq_one_letter_code
_entity_poly.pdbx_strand_id
1 'polypeptide(L)'
;MDAMDEPLTLDELFDDSFQFGTVQEIRRGRMYKRMMGVARAAERASHLVMNIVEQNENRMQLDENGQLIIVGNLGIYRVDLGSFMAKFANPFDYNSFDVVEVHPKSGLVKEPQTACVQVQPQKDMPAYDLFAGYILGLLNDEVTWLQESLSPLRRTLFQIYGLTRSPLSPSMEQHFADTVNGSFDFKKDRFVFSGTNGWKWRLHFGQPLAKGFKIEYQKPRQTWWNLLFDDHETESTGHYTISGFFETVEHLSQCPRLLKDVNDWATDPILLRKVASDYPPVAKLLAERLTNDDYDPSNIYTFYDEPLEEKHQDIVKKLDELVLQRAHA
;
A
#
# COMPACT_ATOMS: atom_id res chain seq x y z
N MET A 1 42.43 -16.22 22.37
CA MET A 1 43.04 -16.88 23.54
C MET A 1 42.00 -17.03 24.61
N ASP A 2 41.23 -18.10 24.72
CA ASP A 2 40.79 -19.15 23.80
C ASP A 2 39.74 -19.88 24.61
N ALA A 3 38.46 -19.57 24.38
CA ALA A 3 37.38 -20.45 24.78
C ALA A 3 37.20 -21.41 23.60
N MET A 4 37.96 -22.51 23.64
CA MET A 4 37.90 -23.56 22.64
C MET A 4 36.49 -24.14 22.58
N ASP A 5 35.95 -24.20 21.37
CA ASP A 5 34.82 -25.03 20.96
C ASP A 5 34.92 -26.43 21.57
N GLU A 6 33.95 -26.81 22.41
CA GLU A 6 33.71 -28.22 22.68
C GLU A 6 33.15 -28.85 21.39
N PRO A 7 33.78 -29.90 20.85
CA PRO A 7 33.28 -30.54 19.64
C PRO A 7 31.99 -31.29 19.96
N LEU A 8 30.91 -30.92 19.27
CA LEU A 8 29.67 -31.71 19.19
C LEU A 8 30.04 -33.18 18.90
N THR A 9 29.64 -34.07 19.80
CA THR A 9 29.97 -35.49 19.66
C THR A 9 29.13 -36.11 18.55
N LEU A 10 29.71 -37.08 17.81
CA LEU A 10 29.01 -37.75 16.71
C LEU A 10 27.71 -38.45 17.18
N ASP A 11 27.61 -38.76 18.47
CA ASP A 11 26.41 -39.34 19.11
C ASP A 11 25.26 -38.33 19.28
N GLU A 12 25.54 -37.03 19.35
CA GLU A 12 24.50 -35.98 19.40
C GLU A 12 23.90 -35.67 18.03
N LEU A 13 24.60 -36.00 16.95
CA LEU A 13 24.16 -35.83 15.56
C LEU A 13 23.25 -36.98 15.08
N PHE A 14 23.23 -38.11 15.79
CA PHE A 14 22.40 -39.28 15.47
C PHE A 14 21.66 -39.81 16.72
N ASP A 15 20.72 -39.02 17.28
CA ASP A 15 19.68 -39.54 18.22
C ASP A 15 18.65 -40.41 17.46
N ASP A 16 19.14 -41.44 16.79
CA ASP A 16 18.39 -42.62 16.38
C ASP A 16 18.53 -43.69 17.48
N SER A 17 18.25 -43.28 18.72
CA SER A 17 17.96 -44.22 19.79
C SER A 17 16.86 -45.16 19.28
N PHE A 18 17.20 -46.44 19.10
CA PHE A 18 16.26 -47.50 18.74
C PHE A 18 15.12 -47.46 19.77
N GLN A 19 13.99 -46.83 19.40
CA GLN A 19 12.83 -46.71 20.27
C GLN A 19 12.19 -48.09 20.41
N PHE A 20 12.60 -48.84 21.43
CA PHE A 20 11.93 -50.08 21.82
C PHE A 20 10.50 -49.75 22.25
N GLY A 21 9.54 -50.28 21.50
CA GLY A 21 8.11 -50.09 21.73
C GLY A 21 7.28 -50.61 20.56
N THR A 22 5.98 -50.77 20.78
CA THR A 22 5.01 -51.04 19.71
C THR A 22 5.01 -49.91 18.68
N VAL A 23 4.58 -50.20 17.44
CA VAL A 23 4.46 -49.19 16.37
C VAL A 23 3.65 -47.97 16.82
N GLN A 24 2.66 -48.15 17.70
CA GLN A 24 1.87 -47.05 18.26
C GLN A 24 2.63 -46.22 19.29
N GLU A 25 3.50 -46.82 20.12
CA GLU A 25 4.35 -46.07 21.06
C GLU A 25 5.37 -45.20 20.32
N ILE A 26 5.98 -45.73 19.25
CA ILE A 26 6.89 -44.95 18.38
C ILE A 26 6.13 -43.77 17.73
N ARG A 27 4.91 -44.01 17.22
CA ARG A 27 4.07 -42.95 16.64
C ARG A 27 3.68 -41.88 17.67
N ARG A 28 3.30 -42.29 18.90
CA ARG A 28 3.00 -41.37 20.00
C ARG A 28 4.23 -40.57 20.42
N GLY A 29 5.40 -41.21 20.50
CA GLY A 29 6.67 -40.55 20.78
C GLY A 29 7.02 -39.50 19.73
N ARG A 30 6.84 -39.82 18.44
CA ARG A 30 7.02 -38.86 17.34
C ARG A 30 6.03 -37.70 17.40
N MET A 31 4.75 -37.98 17.70
CA MET A 31 3.74 -36.95 17.89
C MET A 31 4.12 -36.01 19.03
N TYR A 32 4.50 -36.56 20.19
CA TYR A 32 4.95 -35.78 21.35
C TYR A 32 6.20 -34.95 21.05
N LYS A 33 7.24 -35.54 20.40
CA LYS A 33 8.44 -34.82 19.96
C LYS A 33 8.08 -33.64 19.03
N ARG A 34 7.11 -33.82 18.12
CA ARG A 34 6.62 -32.73 17.25
C ARG A 34 5.92 -31.63 18.04
N MET A 35 5.03 -31.97 18.97
CA MET A 35 4.36 -30.99 19.84
C MET A 35 5.38 -30.19 20.68
N MET A 36 6.36 -30.87 21.27
CA MET A 36 7.44 -30.22 22.03
C MET A 36 8.35 -29.36 21.13
N GLY A 37 8.57 -29.77 19.89
CA GLY A 37 9.29 -28.97 18.90
C GLY A 37 8.64 -27.60 18.66
N VAL A 38 7.30 -27.56 18.60
CA VAL A 38 6.53 -26.31 18.48
C VAL A 38 6.69 -25.43 19.72
N ALA A 39 6.58 -26.01 20.92
CA ALA A 39 6.75 -25.25 22.17
C ALA A 39 8.16 -24.64 22.30
N ARG A 40 9.21 -25.40 21.97
CA ARG A 40 10.60 -24.89 21.96
C ARG A 40 10.84 -23.83 20.89
N ALA A 41 10.11 -23.88 19.76
CA ALA A 41 10.18 -22.82 18.75
C ALA A 41 9.59 -21.52 19.29
N ALA A 42 8.48 -21.59 20.02
CA ALA A 42 7.89 -20.43 20.69
C ALA A 42 8.85 -19.79 21.71
N GLU A 43 9.53 -20.62 22.52
CA GLU A 43 10.55 -20.16 23.48
C GLU A 43 11.73 -19.47 22.79
N ARG A 44 12.25 -20.01 21.68
CA ARG A 44 13.33 -19.34 20.92
C ARG A 44 12.89 -18.00 20.36
N ALA A 45 11.66 -17.92 19.86
CA ALA A 45 11.14 -16.70 19.29
C ALA A 45 10.85 -15.61 20.35
N SER A 46 10.43 -15.99 21.57
CA SER A 46 10.31 -15.02 22.66
C SER A 46 11.66 -14.42 23.06
N HIS A 47 12.73 -15.23 23.09
CA HIS A 47 14.09 -14.73 23.26
C HIS A 47 14.53 -13.79 22.14
N LEU A 48 14.20 -14.12 20.88
CA LEU A 48 14.49 -13.24 19.74
C LEU A 48 13.80 -11.87 19.90
N VAL A 49 12.52 -11.85 20.25
CA VAL A 49 11.76 -10.61 20.44
C VAL A 49 12.34 -9.79 21.59
N MET A 50 12.67 -10.43 22.72
CA MET A 50 13.29 -9.75 23.86
C MET A 50 14.64 -9.14 23.46
N ASN A 51 15.48 -9.90 22.75
CA ASN A 51 16.76 -9.40 22.24
C ASN A 51 16.58 -8.19 21.31
N ILE A 52 15.56 -8.19 20.44
CA ILE A 52 15.25 -7.03 19.58
C ILE A 52 14.89 -5.81 20.42
N VAL A 53 14.05 -5.98 21.44
CA VAL A 53 13.64 -4.89 22.34
C VAL A 53 14.85 -4.34 23.11
N GLU A 54 15.67 -5.21 23.70
CA GLU A 54 16.88 -4.82 24.45
C GLU A 54 17.91 -4.09 23.57
N GLN A 55 18.16 -4.61 22.37
CA GLN A 55 19.10 -3.98 21.43
C GLN A 55 18.61 -2.61 20.92
N ASN A 56 17.32 -2.31 21.07
CA ASN A 56 16.69 -1.07 20.62
C ASN A 56 16.03 -0.30 21.77
N GLU A 57 16.54 -0.35 23.01
CA GLU A 57 15.91 0.27 24.19
C GLU A 57 15.62 1.78 24.02
N ASN A 58 16.42 2.45 23.20
CA ASN A 58 16.29 3.88 22.91
C ASN A 58 15.09 4.19 22.00
N ARG A 59 14.56 3.18 21.33
CA ARG A 59 13.44 3.27 20.38
C ARG A 59 12.29 2.34 20.73
N MET A 60 12.46 1.42 21.67
CA MET A 60 11.44 0.47 22.09
C MET A 60 11.32 0.45 23.61
N GLN A 61 10.12 0.77 24.12
CA GLN A 61 9.86 0.84 25.55
C GLN A 61 8.46 0.31 25.87
N LEU A 62 8.28 -0.28 27.04
CA LEU A 62 6.95 -0.63 27.54
C LEU A 62 6.36 0.57 28.29
N ASP A 63 5.09 0.86 28.04
CA ASP A 63 4.36 1.86 28.82
C ASP A 63 3.80 1.30 30.14
N GLU A 64 3.12 2.15 30.91
CA GLU A 64 2.54 1.79 32.21
C GLU A 64 1.49 0.67 32.12
N ASN A 65 0.89 0.47 30.94
CA ASN A 65 -0.09 -0.58 30.68
C ASN A 65 0.54 -1.85 30.09
N GLY A 66 1.87 -1.88 29.93
CA GLY A 66 2.58 -3.01 29.31
C GLY A 66 2.45 -3.05 27.79
N GLN A 67 2.04 -1.96 27.15
CA GLN A 67 2.00 -1.84 25.69
C GLN A 67 3.38 -1.44 25.18
N LEU A 68 3.81 -2.02 24.05
CA LEU A 68 5.10 -1.70 23.45
C LEU A 68 4.99 -0.44 22.60
N ILE A 69 5.75 0.57 22.97
CA ILE A 69 5.97 1.78 22.19
C ILE A 69 7.18 1.53 21.29
N ILE A 70 7.00 1.66 19.98
CA ILE A 70 8.05 1.56 18.96
C ILE A 70 8.19 2.93 18.29
N VAL A 71 9.37 3.52 18.40
CA VAL A 71 9.74 4.78 17.77
C VAL A 71 10.36 4.47 16.41
N GLY A 72 9.52 4.37 15.37
CA GLY A 72 9.92 4.27 13.96
C GLY A 72 10.59 5.54 13.44
N ASN A 73 10.98 5.59 12.17
CA ASN A 73 11.51 6.81 11.54
C ASN A 73 10.38 7.73 11.06
N LEU A 74 9.25 7.17 10.62
CA LEU A 74 8.08 7.88 10.12
C LEU A 74 7.05 8.16 11.21
N GLY A 75 6.88 7.26 12.19
CA GLY A 75 5.87 7.38 13.24
C GLY A 75 6.31 6.86 14.60
N ILE A 76 5.40 7.00 15.57
CA ILE A 76 5.48 6.28 16.85
C ILE A 76 4.30 5.32 16.89
N TYR A 77 4.56 4.07 17.23
CA TYR A 77 3.59 2.99 17.23
C TYR A 77 3.37 2.50 18.65
N ARG A 78 2.11 2.28 19.04
CA ARG A 78 1.80 1.58 20.28
C ARG A 78 1.10 0.26 19.96
N VAL A 79 1.69 -0.82 20.45
CA VAL A 79 1.29 -2.20 20.16
C VAL A 79 0.81 -2.86 21.46
N ASP A 80 -0.41 -3.41 21.43
CA ASP A 80 -0.93 -4.25 22.50
C ASP A 80 -0.36 -5.68 22.37
N LEU A 81 0.72 -5.94 23.10
CA LEU A 81 1.36 -7.26 23.12
C LEU A 81 0.44 -8.34 23.70
N GLY A 82 -0.44 -8.00 24.64
CA GLY A 82 -1.35 -8.95 25.27
C GLY A 82 -2.36 -9.50 24.26
N SER A 83 -2.99 -8.60 23.51
CA SER A 83 -3.91 -8.95 22.42
C SER A 83 -3.21 -9.74 21.32
N PHE A 84 -1.96 -9.41 21.00
CA PHE A 84 -1.17 -10.16 20.02
C PHE A 84 -0.84 -11.58 20.49
N MET A 85 -0.37 -11.73 21.73
CA MET A 85 0.02 -13.03 22.31
C MET A 85 -1.17 -13.96 22.54
N ALA A 86 -2.35 -13.43 22.87
CA ALA A 86 -3.57 -14.20 23.03
C ALA A 86 -3.92 -15.03 21.78
N LYS A 87 -3.56 -14.53 20.58
CA LYS A 87 -3.79 -15.20 19.29
C LYS A 87 -3.02 -16.51 19.14
N PHE A 88 -1.82 -16.59 19.72
CA PHE A 88 -1.01 -17.81 19.69
C PHE A 88 -1.43 -18.81 20.76
N ALA A 89 -2.05 -18.32 21.85
CA ALA A 89 -2.60 -19.17 22.90
C ALA A 89 -3.94 -19.80 22.50
N ASN A 90 -4.81 -19.07 21.81
CA ASN A 90 -6.11 -19.56 21.37
C ASN A 90 -6.45 -19.15 19.92
N PRO A 91 -6.24 -20.05 18.93
CA PRO A 91 -6.54 -19.76 17.53
C PRO A 91 -8.05 -19.67 17.23
N PHE A 92 -8.92 -20.04 18.16
CA PHE A 92 -10.39 -20.06 17.98
C PHE A 92 -11.10 -18.83 18.54
N ASP A 93 -10.41 -17.95 19.28
CA ASP A 93 -10.98 -16.72 19.86
C ASP A 93 -11.00 -15.55 18.86
N TYR A 94 -10.81 -15.83 17.58
CA TYR A 94 -10.39 -14.83 16.61
C TYR A 94 -11.56 -14.14 15.92
N ASN A 95 -11.69 -12.82 16.12
CA ASN A 95 -12.63 -11.97 15.38
C ASN A 95 -12.06 -10.61 14.91
N SER A 96 -10.77 -10.28 15.10
CA SER A 96 -10.25 -8.98 14.59
C SER A 96 -8.75 -8.92 14.29
N PHE A 97 -8.40 -8.05 13.33
CA PHE A 97 -7.04 -7.73 12.88
C PHE A 97 -6.19 -7.09 14.01
N ASP A 98 -4.86 -7.22 13.95
CA ASP A 98 -3.96 -6.47 14.86
C ASP A 98 -4.01 -4.98 14.56
N VAL A 99 -4.74 -4.26 15.41
CA VAL A 99 -4.89 -2.81 15.33
C VAL A 99 -3.76 -2.16 16.12
N VAL A 100 -2.98 -1.33 15.44
CA VAL A 100 -1.85 -0.59 16.01
C VAL A 100 -2.24 0.86 16.13
N GLU A 101 -1.96 1.48 17.27
CA GLU A 101 -2.06 2.94 17.37
C GLU A 101 -0.86 3.56 16.65
N VAL A 102 -1.14 4.50 15.75
CA VAL A 102 -0.15 5.23 14.98
C VAL A 102 -0.22 6.69 15.39
N HIS A 103 0.91 7.18 15.88
CA HIS A 103 1.10 8.56 16.31
C HIS A 103 2.09 9.27 15.39
N PRO A 104 1.99 10.60 15.24
CA PRO A 104 3.00 11.37 14.54
C PRO A 104 4.35 11.29 15.26
N LYS A 105 5.42 11.49 14.51
CA LYS A 105 6.81 11.47 14.98
C LYS A 105 7.10 12.55 16.01
N SER A 106 6.27 13.60 16.06
CA SER A 106 6.36 14.69 17.04
C SER A 106 5.99 14.25 18.47
N GLY A 107 5.25 13.16 18.64
CA GLY A 107 4.90 12.64 19.96
C GLY A 107 3.56 11.92 20.02
N LEU A 108 3.28 11.33 21.19
CA LEU A 108 2.01 10.66 21.48
C LEU A 108 0.87 11.69 21.57
N VAL A 109 -0.12 11.53 20.71
CA VAL A 109 -1.34 12.34 20.66
C VAL A 109 -2.49 11.66 21.41
N LYS A 110 -3.46 12.45 21.89
CA LYS A 110 -4.65 11.95 22.61
C LYS A 110 -5.55 11.07 21.75
N GLU A 111 -5.67 11.42 20.47
CA GLU A 111 -6.49 10.70 19.50
C GLU A 111 -5.57 10.14 18.41
N PRO A 112 -4.97 8.96 18.63
CA PRO A 112 -4.17 8.30 17.60
C PRO A 112 -5.03 7.83 16.44
N GLN A 113 -4.40 7.75 15.26
CA GLN A 113 -4.98 6.97 14.18
C GLN A 113 -4.67 5.50 14.40
N THR A 114 -5.42 4.61 13.74
CA THR A 114 -5.17 3.17 13.85
C THR A 114 -4.88 2.55 12.50
N ALA A 115 -4.04 1.51 12.49
CA ALA A 115 -3.69 0.77 11.29
C ALA A 115 -3.72 -0.73 11.57
N CYS A 116 -4.30 -1.50 10.64
CA CYS A 116 -4.16 -2.95 10.63
C CYS A 116 -2.82 -3.33 10.00
N VAL A 117 -1.86 -3.81 10.79
CA VAL A 117 -0.52 -4.14 10.27
C VAL A 117 -0.39 -5.65 10.13
N GLN A 118 -0.25 -6.12 8.89
CA GLN A 118 -0.07 -7.52 8.56
C GLN A 118 1.29 -7.76 7.93
N VAL A 119 2.09 -8.63 8.54
CA VAL A 119 3.31 -9.14 7.92
C VAL A 119 2.94 -10.34 7.06
N GLN A 120 3.46 -10.42 5.84
CA GLN A 120 3.24 -11.60 5.00
C GLN A 120 3.91 -12.81 5.64
N PRO A 121 3.14 -13.85 6.05
CA PRO A 121 3.74 -15.04 6.62
C PRO A 121 4.45 -15.83 5.51
N GLN A 122 5.70 -16.23 5.75
CA GLN A 122 6.35 -17.23 4.90
C GLN A 122 5.83 -18.62 5.29
N LYS A 123 5.69 -19.54 4.32
CA LYS A 123 5.06 -20.86 4.51
C LYS A 123 5.64 -21.69 5.67
N ASP A 124 6.93 -21.50 5.97
CA ASP A 124 7.65 -22.26 7.00
C ASP A 124 8.04 -21.39 8.20
N MET A 125 7.54 -20.17 8.31
CA MET A 125 7.85 -19.26 9.42
C MET A 125 7.11 -19.70 10.69
N PRO A 126 7.84 -19.99 11.80
CA PRO A 126 7.22 -20.18 13.10
C PRO A 126 6.32 -18.99 13.47
N ALA A 127 5.18 -19.28 14.08
CA ALA A 127 4.14 -18.28 14.36
C ALA A 127 4.68 -17.07 15.16
N TYR A 128 5.61 -17.29 16.09
CA TYR A 128 6.22 -16.24 16.90
C TYR A 128 7.31 -15.44 16.18
N ASP A 129 7.91 -15.96 15.11
CA ASP A 129 8.86 -15.20 14.27
C ASP A 129 8.13 -14.10 13.48
N LEU A 130 6.83 -14.29 13.22
CA LEU A 130 5.95 -13.26 12.66
C LEU A 130 5.96 -11.99 13.51
N PHE A 131 6.05 -12.16 14.84
CA PHE A 131 6.08 -11.03 15.77
C PHE A 131 7.37 -10.22 15.68
N ALA A 132 8.50 -10.91 15.60
CA ALA A 132 9.80 -10.28 15.40
C ALA A 132 9.81 -9.50 14.07
N GLY A 133 9.31 -10.11 12.99
CA GLY A 133 9.16 -9.45 11.68
C GLY A 133 8.24 -8.23 11.74
N TYR A 134 7.16 -8.30 12.53
CA TYR A 134 6.21 -7.21 12.73
C TYR A 134 6.86 -6.03 13.46
N ILE A 135 7.54 -6.26 14.58
CA ILE A 135 8.22 -5.22 15.36
C ILE A 135 9.32 -4.57 14.54
N LEU A 136 10.15 -5.37 13.85
CA LEU A 136 11.20 -4.88 12.98
C LEU A 136 10.64 -4.11 11.77
N GLY A 137 9.48 -4.52 11.27
CA GLY A 137 8.78 -3.83 10.19
C GLY A 137 8.36 -2.42 10.59
N LEU A 138 7.80 -2.25 11.79
CA LEU A 138 7.45 -0.93 12.35
C LEU A 138 8.67 -0.10 12.73
N LEU A 139 9.75 -0.73 13.21
CA LEU A 139 11.00 -0.04 13.52
C LEU A 139 11.64 0.55 12.26
N ASN A 140 11.54 -0.15 11.14
CA ASN A 140 12.08 0.23 9.82
C ASN A 140 10.98 0.73 8.87
N ASP A 141 9.99 1.44 9.44
CA ASP A 141 8.83 1.99 8.75
C ASP A 141 9.17 2.81 7.50
N GLU A 142 10.34 3.45 7.43
CA GLU A 142 10.80 4.25 6.29
C GLU A 142 10.85 3.48 4.96
N VAL A 143 11.08 2.17 5.02
CA VAL A 143 11.11 1.26 3.87
C VAL A 143 9.83 0.45 3.77
N THR A 144 9.36 -0.08 4.91
CA THR A 144 8.29 -1.09 4.90
C THR A 144 6.92 -0.52 4.54
N TRP A 145 6.64 0.75 4.84
CA TRP A 145 5.33 1.36 4.57
C TRP A 145 4.95 1.41 3.07
N LEU A 146 5.93 1.33 2.17
CA LEU A 146 5.70 1.28 0.72
C LEU A 146 5.37 -0.12 0.20
N GLN A 147 5.50 -1.16 1.03
CA GLN A 147 5.13 -2.52 0.67
C GLN A 147 3.61 -2.64 0.52
N GLU A 148 3.17 -3.47 -0.42
CA GLU A 148 1.75 -3.66 -0.72
C GLU A 148 0.97 -4.23 0.48
N SER A 149 1.56 -5.18 1.21
CA SER A 149 0.97 -5.77 2.41
C SER A 149 0.74 -4.78 3.56
N LEU A 150 1.40 -3.62 3.51
CA LEU A 150 1.31 -2.56 4.51
C LEU A 150 0.49 -1.36 4.01
N SER A 151 -0.38 -1.57 3.01
CA SER A 151 -1.34 -0.56 2.55
C SER A 151 -2.14 0.13 3.67
N PRO A 152 -2.64 -0.57 4.72
CA PRO A 152 -3.32 0.12 5.82
C PRO A 152 -2.38 1.08 6.59
N LEU A 153 -1.14 0.67 6.88
CA LEU A 153 -0.14 1.53 7.51
C LEU A 153 0.16 2.75 6.63
N ARG A 154 0.31 2.55 5.31
CA ARG A 154 0.52 3.63 4.35
C ARG A 154 -0.61 4.65 4.39
N ARG A 155 -1.86 4.18 4.36
CA ARG A 155 -3.05 5.04 4.45
C ARG A 155 -3.07 5.84 5.74
N THR A 156 -2.82 5.19 6.88
CA THR A 156 -2.79 5.85 8.18
C THR A 156 -1.68 6.90 8.28
N LEU A 157 -0.48 6.60 7.81
CA LEU A 157 0.61 7.57 7.74
C LEU A 157 0.25 8.77 6.83
N PHE A 158 -0.42 8.52 5.71
CA PHE A 158 -0.93 9.58 4.83
C PHE A 158 -2.01 10.43 5.48
N GLN A 159 -2.88 9.86 6.31
CA GLN A 159 -3.87 10.64 7.07
C GLN A 159 -3.20 11.57 8.09
N ILE A 160 -2.08 11.14 8.68
CA ILE A 160 -1.33 11.93 9.66
C ILE A 160 -0.57 13.08 9.00
N TYR A 161 0.11 12.83 7.88
CA TYR A 161 1.05 13.78 7.30
C TYR A 161 0.61 14.42 5.97
N GLY A 162 -0.27 13.75 5.24
CA GLY A 162 -0.66 14.12 3.88
C GLY A 162 0.53 14.22 2.93
N LEU A 163 0.39 15.09 1.93
CA LEU A 163 1.41 15.38 0.93
C LEU A 163 2.30 16.58 1.31
N THR A 164 2.10 17.16 2.48
CA THR A 164 2.95 18.24 2.98
C THR A 164 4.34 17.72 3.36
N ARG A 165 5.34 18.61 3.41
CA ARG A 165 6.70 18.24 3.80
C ARG A 165 6.68 17.65 5.22
N SER A 166 7.07 16.39 5.34
CA SER A 166 6.94 15.60 6.56
C SER A 166 8.02 14.51 6.63
N PRO A 167 8.09 13.73 7.71
CA PRO A 167 8.96 12.56 7.77
C PRO A 167 8.73 11.55 6.63
N LEU A 168 7.54 11.50 6.01
CA LEU A 168 7.26 10.66 4.84
C LEU A 168 7.96 11.13 3.57
N SER A 169 8.25 12.42 3.46
CA SER A 169 8.66 13.02 2.19
C SER A 169 9.93 12.40 1.60
N PRO A 170 11.02 12.14 2.35
CA PRO A 170 12.23 11.58 1.76
C PRO A 170 12.04 10.19 1.14
N SER A 171 11.36 9.28 1.83
CA SER A 171 11.10 7.92 1.32
C SER A 171 10.11 7.94 0.15
N MET A 172 9.10 8.81 0.20
CA MET A 172 8.14 9.02 -0.89
C MET A 172 8.80 9.63 -2.14
N GLU A 173 9.65 10.63 -1.98
CA GLU A 173 10.43 11.23 -3.07
C GLU A 173 11.28 10.18 -3.79
N GLN A 174 12.01 9.36 -3.02
CA GLN A 174 12.83 8.30 -3.57
C GLN A 174 11.99 7.26 -4.32
N HIS A 175 10.90 6.79 -3.72
CA HIS A 175 10.00 5.81 -4.33
C HIS A 175 9.47 6.27 -5.69
N PHE A 176 8.98 7.51 -5.78
CA PHE A 176 8.43 8.02 -7.02
C PHE A 176 9.50 8.44 -8.04
N ALA A 177 10.69 8.85 -7.58
CA ALA A 177 11.84 9.03 -8.48
C ALA A 177 12.20 7.70 -9.17
N ASP A 178 12.22 6.60 -8.42
CA ASP A 178 12.61 5.28 -8.93
C ASP A 178 11.51 4.63 -9.80
N THR A 179 10.23 4.79 -9.44
CA THR A 179 9.12 4.08 -10.10
C THR A 179 8.57 4.82 -11.33
N VAL A 180 8.47 6.15 -11.28
CA VAL A 180 7.79 6.94 -12.32
C VAL A 180 8.60 8.14 -12.81
N ASN A 181 9.89 8.20 -12.43
CA ASN A 181 10.75 9.37 -12.67
C ASN A 181 10.06 10.66 -12.21
N GLY A 182 9.51 10.59 -10.99
CA GLY A 182 8.73 11.64 -10.35
C GLY A 182 9.59 12.63 -9.57
N SER A 183 9.10 13.86 -9.42
CA SER A 183 9.75 14.92 -8.66
C SER A 183 8.71 15.79 -7.95
N PHE A 184 8.93 16.01 -6.66
CA PHE A 184 8.12 16.89 -5.82
C PHE A 184 8.72 18.31 -5.77
N ASP A 185 7.85 19.32 -5.90
CA ASP A 185 8.13 20.72 -5.60
C ASP A 185 7.20 21.15 -4.46
N PHE A 186 7.63 20.91 -3.22
CA PHE A 186 6.89 21.27 -2.01
C PHE A 186 6.75 22.79 -1.80
N LYS A 187 7.49 23.63 -2.55
CA LYS A 187 7.30 25.09 -2.46
C LYS A 187 6.08 25.55 -3.25
N LYS A 188 5.70 24.77 -4.26
CA LYS A 188 4.54 25.05 -5.12
C LYS A 188 3.44 24.01 -4.98
N ASP A 189 3.60 23.08 -4.04
CA ASP A 189 2.74 21.93 -3.80
C ASP A 189 2.41 21.14 -5.08
N ARG A 190 3.47 20.81 -5.83
CA ARG A 190 3.37 20.12 -7.12
C ARG A 190 4.13 18.81 -7.12
N PHE A 191 3.59 17.85 -7.85
CA PHE A 191 4.27 16.62 -8.19
C PHE A 191 4.25 16.42 -9.70
N VAL A 192 5.42 16.21 -10.31
CA VAL A 192 5.58 16.02 -11.76
C VAL A 192 6.18 14.66 -12.02
N PHE A 193 5.63 13.90 -12.95
CA PHE A 193 6.10 12.56 -13.28
C PHE A 193 5.88 12.21 -14.73
N SER A 194 6.52 11.12 -15.17
CA SER A 194 6.47 10.67 -16.55
C SER A 194 5.25 9.79 -16.79
N GLY A 195 4.56 10.05 -17.89
CA GLY A 195 3.58 9.14 -18.48
C GLY A 195 4.21 8.33 -19.61
N THR A 196 3.38 7.60 -20.34
CA THR A 196 3.81 6.85 -21.54
C THR A 196 3.83 7.74 -22.78
N ASN A 197 4.48 7.26 -23.84
CA ASN A 197 4.57 7.94 -25.14
C ASN A 197 5.12 9.37 -25.09
N GLY A 198 5.93 9.71 -24.07
CA GLY A 198 6.51 11.04 -23.88
C GLY A 198 5.58 12.06 -23.23
N TRP A 199 4.42 11.64 -22.72
CA TRP A 199 3.56 12.49 -21.89
C TRP A 199 4.20 12.72 -20.52
N LYS A 200 3.88 13.86 -19.91
CA LYS A 200 4.19 14.15 -18.51
C LYS A 200 2.93 14.61 -17.81
N TRP A 201 2.85 14.30 -16.53
CA TRP A 201 1.72 14.64 -15.68
C TRP A 201 2.18 15.57 -14.57
N ARG A 202 1.28 16.44 -14.13
CA ARG A 202 1.50 17.33 -13.00
C ARG A 202 0.25 17.36 -12.12
N LEU A 203 0.43 17.02 -10.85
CA LEU A 203 -0.58 17.14 -9.81
C LEU A 203 -0.26 18.35 -8.95
N HIS A 204 -1.29 19.08 -8.53
CA HIS A 204 -1.17 20.07 -7.45
C HIS A 204 -1.98 19.59 -6.26
N PHE A 205 -1.34 19.57 -5.10
CA PHE A 205 -1.92 19.02 -3.87
C PHE A 205 -2.10 20.05 -2.74
N GLY A 206 -1.66 21.29 -2.94
CA GLY A 206 -1.75 22.38 -1.95
C GLY A 206 -2.88 23.36 -2.25
N GLN A 207 -4.07 22.86 -2.60
CA GLN A 207 -5.24 23.69 -2.90
C GLN A 207 -6.24 23.60 -1.73
N PRO A 208 -6.28 24.57 -0.79
CA PRO A 208 -7.07 24.45 0.43
C PRO A 208 -8.59 24.38 0.22
N LEU A 209 -9.07 24.82 -0.94
CA LEU A 209 -10.50 24.86 -1.27
C LEU A 209 -10.93 23.72 -2.21
N ALA A 210 -9.98 22.97 -2.77
CA ALA A 210 -10.27 21.83 -3.62
C ALA A 210 -10.46 20.58 -2.75
N LYS A 211 -11.34 19.69 -3.20
CA LYS A 211 -11.50 18.36 -2.58
C LYS A 211 -10.39 17.43 -3.05
N GLY A 212 -10.12 17.44 -4.35
CA GLY A 212 -9.07 16.67 -4.98
C GLY A 212 -7.87 17.49 -5.44
N PHE A 213 -7.07 16.86 -6.29
CA PHE A 213 -5.95 17.45 -7.01
C PHE A 213 -6.40 18.18 -8.29
N LYS A 214 -5.72 19.28 -8.59
CA LYS A 214 -5.62 19.78 -9.96
C LYS A 214 -4.68 18.90 -10.77
N ILE A 215 -5.14 18.43 -11.92
CA ILE A 215 -4.41 17.54 -12.83
C ILE A 215 -4.14 18.27 -14.14
N GLU A 216 -2.87 18.30 -14.52
CA GLU A 216 -2.41 18.85 -15.79
C GLU A 216 -1.50 17.86 -16.50
N TYR A 217 -1.39 18.02 -17.81
CA TYR A 217 -0.52 17.17 -18.63
C TYR A 217 0.25 17.98 -19.68
N GLN A 218 1.35 17.42 -20.13
CA GLN A 218 2.17 17.95 -21.20
C GLN A 218 2.37 16.87 -22.27
N LYS A 219 2.02 17.19 -23.51
CA LYS A 219 2.20 16.30 -24.66
C LYS A 219 3.68 16.22 -25.06
N PRO A 220 4.09 15.20 -25.83
CA PRO A 220 5.45 15.09 -26.32
C PRO A 220 5.84 16.33 -27.12
N ARG A 221 7.03 16.88 -26.83
CA ARG A 221 7.59 18.08 -27.49
C ARG A 221 6.84 19.39 -27.19
N GLN A 222 5.84 19.36 -26.31
CA GLN A 222 5.15 20.56 -25.83
C GLN A 222 5.93 21.16 -24.64
N THR A 223 5.93 22.49 -24.51
CA THR A 223 6.60 23.20 -23.40
C THR A 223 5.64 23.78 -22.36
N TRP A 224 4.37 24.01 -22.72
CA TRP A 224 3.31 24.43 -21.80
C TRP A 224 2.56 23.24 -21.22
N TRP A 225 1.74 23.49 -20.20
CA TRP A 225 0.88 22.48 -19.55
C TRP A 225 -0.58 22.71 -19.96
N ASN A 226 -1.31 21.62 -20.19
CA ASN A 226 -2.75 21.65 -20.47
C ASN A 226 -3.51 21.21 -19.21
N LEU A 227 -4.64 21.85 -18.95
CA LEU A 227 -5.54 21.47 -17.85
C LEU A 227 -6.32 20.22 -18.22
N LEU A 228 -6.34 19.23 -17.32
CA LEU A 228 -7.24 18.08 -17.40
C LEU A 228 -8.40 18.25 -16.42
N PHE A 229 -8.08 18.50 -15.15
CA PHE A 229 -9.04 18.73 -14.06
C PHE A 229 -8.53 19.89 -13.21
N ASP A 230 -9.39 20.84 -12.88
CA ASP A 230 -9.10 21.84 -11.86
C ASP A 230 -9.31 21.28 -10.45
N ASP A 231 -10.31 20.42 -10.28
CA ASP A 231 -10.52 19.57 -9.10
C ASP A 231 -11.07 18.20 -9.51
N HIS A 232 -10.18 17.20 -9.59
CA HIS A 232 -10.55 15.88 -10.13
C HIS A 232 -11.61 15.15 -9.30
N GLU A 233 -11.73 15.36 -7.99
CA GLU A 233 -12.77 14.66 -7.20
C GLU A 233 -14.17 15.19 -7.53
N THR A 234 -14.28 16.47 -7.88
CA THR A 234 -15.57 17.08 -8.22
C THR A 234 -15.98 16.89 -9.68
N GLU A 235 -14.99 16.73 -10.57
CA GLU A 235 -15.19 16.66 -12.01
C GLU A 235 -15.15 15.24 -12.58
N SER A 236 -14.53 14.29 -11.88
CA SER A 236 -14.51 12.87 -12.28
C SER A 236 -15.72 12.12 -11.71
N THR A 237 -15.86 10.85 -12.06
CA THR A 237 -16.94 10.00 -11.53
C THR A 237 -16.59 9.36 -10.18
N GLY A 238 -15.42 9.68 -9.60
CA GLY A 238 -14.95 9.08 -8.35
C GLY A 238 -14.39 7.66 -8.51
N HIS A 239 -13.94 7.31 -9.73
CA HIS A 239 -13.42 5.99 -10.04
C HIS A 239 -12.16 5.65 -9.21
N TYR A 240 -12.04 4.40 -8.77
CA TYR A 240 -10.97 3.96 -7.85
C TYR A 240 -9.55 4.22 -8.38
N THR A 241 -9.36 4.16 -9.71
CA THR A 241 -8.06 4.39 -10.38
C THR A 241 -7.50 5.80 -10.20
N ILE A 242 -8.33 6.77 -9.82
CA ILE A 242 -7.92 8.15 -9.55
C ILE A 242 -8.48 8.66 -8.21
N SER A 243 -8.79 7.75 -7.28
CA SER A 243 -9.40 8.10 -5.98
C SER A 243 -8.42 8.60 -4.92
N GLY A 244 -7.13 8.30 -5.09
CA GLY A 244 -6.07 8.65 -4.15
C GLY A 244 -4.79 9.03 -4.86
N PHE A 245 -3.84 9.59 -4.12
CA PHE A 245 -2.59 10.08 -4.71
C PHE A 245 -1.77 8.94 -5.36
N PHE A 246 -1.62 7.80 -4.69
CA PHE A 246 -0.86 6.66 -5.22
C PHE A 246 -1.53 6.08 -6.45
N GLU A 247 -2.83 5.81 -6.36
CA GLU A 247 -3.65 5.24 -7.43
C GLU A 247 -3.62 6.16 -8.66
N THR A 248 -3.79 7.46 -8.46
CA THR A 248 -3.73 8.47 -9.52
C THR A 248 -2.36 8.48 -10.21
N VAL A 249 -1.27 8.51 -9.43
CA VAL A 249 0.09 8.53 -9.99
C VAL A 249 0.38 7.23 -10.75
N GLU A 250 0.05 6.08 -10.17
CA GLU A 250 0.24 4.78 -10.79
C GLU A 250 -0.54 4.68 -12.11
N HIS A 251 -1.83 5.04 -12.10
CA HIS A 251 -2.68 4.99 -13.28
C HIS A 251 -2.19 5.94 -14.38
N LEU A 252 -1.93 7.21 -14.03
CA LEU A 252 -1.48 8.20 -15.00
C LEU A 252 -0.07 7.91 -15.53
N SER A 253 0.82 7.29 -14.75
CA SER A 253 2.16 6.91 -15.23
C SER A 253 2.10 5.96 -16.42
N GLN A 254 1.03 5.16 -16.50
CA GLN A 254 0.77 4.23 -17.60
C GLN A 254 -0.03 4.88 -18.76
N CYS A 255 -0.59 6.08 -18.55
CA CYS A 255 -1.36 6.83 -19.53
C CYS A 255 -0.46 7.70 -20.44
N PRO A 256 -0.84 7.93 -21.71
CA PRO A 256 -2.09 7.52 -22.35
C PRO A 256 -2.08 6.12 -22.99
N ARG A 257 -0.98 5.36 -22.96
CA ARG A 257 -0.90 4.01 -23.58
C ARG A 257 -1.96 3.07 -23.01
N LEU A 258 -2.09 3.02 -21.68
CA LEU A 258 -3.05 2.17 -20.98
C LEU A 258 -4.49 2.38 -21.48
N LEU A 259 -4.83 3.64 -21.82
CA LEU A 259 -6.18 4.02 -22.22
C LEU A 259 -6.66 3.41 -23.54
N LYS A 260 -5.76 2.76 -24.29
CA LYS A 260 -6.12 2.03 -25.51
C LYS A 260 -6.81 0.69 -25.24
N ASP A 261 -6.56 0.11 -24.06
CA ASP A 261 -6.91 -1.29 -23.75
C ASP A 261 -7.97 -1.37 -22.64
N VAL A 262 -8.57 -0.24 -22.28
CA VAL A 262 -9.54 -0.11 -21.17
C VAL A 262 -10.87 0.44 -21.67
N ASN A 263 -11.95 0.10 -20.95
CA ASN A 263 -13.30 0.61 -21.19
C ASN A 263 -13.74 1.54 -20.04
N ASP A 264 -15.00 1.98 -20.08
CA ASP A 264 -15.57 2.90 -19.09
C ASP A 264 -15.72 2.29 -17.68
N TRP A 265 -15.54 0.97 -17.55
CA TRP A 265 -15.53 0.25 -16.27
C TRP A 265 -14.13 0.11 -15.65
N ALA A 266 -13.10 0.06 -16.50
CA ALA A 266 -11.72 -0.15 -16.06
C ALA A 266 -10.98 1.17 -15.78
N THR A 267 -11.54 2.31 -16.18
CA THR A 267 -11.02 3.64 -15.89
C THR A 267 -12.14 4.66 -15.81
N ASP A 268 -11.85 5.83 -15.25
CA ASP A 268 -12.79 6.93 -15.19
C ASP A 268 -13.23 7.36 -16.62
N PRO A 269 -14.54 7.35 -16.93
CA PRO A 269 -15.03 7.61 -18.27
C PRO A 269 -14.79 9.07 -18.73
N ILE A 270 -14.70 10.02 -17.79
CA ILE A 270 -14.44 11.43 -18.09
C ILE A 270 -12.94 11.61 -18.39
N LEU A 271 -12.06 11.02 -17.58
CA LEU A 271 -10.62 10.97 -17.82
C LEU A 271 -10.30 10.38 -19.20
N LEU A 272 -10.88 9.20 -19.51
CA LEU A 272 -10.68 8.53 -20.79
C LEU A 272 -10.95 9.46 -21.96
N ARG A 273 -12.10 10.13 -21.94
CA ARG A 273 -12.53 11.02 -23.03
C ARG A 273 -11.73 12.32 -23.08
N LYS A 274 -11.41 12.94 -21.94
CA LYS A 274 -10.54 14.13 -21.88
C LYS A 274 -9.12 13.84 -22.40
N VAL A 275 -8.59 12.64 -22.20
CA VAL A 275 -7.29 12.27 -22.79
C VAL A 275 -7.44 11.90 -24.27
N ALA A 276 -8.52 11.20 -24.64
CA ALA A 276 -8.82 10.85 -26.02
C ALA A 276 -8.95 12.09 -26.93
N SER A 277 -9.59 13.17 -26.47
CA SER A 277 -9.72 14.42 -27.24
C SER A 277 -8.38 15.03 -27.64
N ASP A 278 -7.30 14.71 -26.93
CA ASP A 278 -5.96 15.21 -27.20
C ASP A 278 -5.00 14.17 -27.79
N TYR A 279 -5.31 12.88 -27.67
CA TYR A 279 -4.46 11.76 -28.10
C TYR A 279 -5.14 10.90 -29.19
N PRO A 280 -4.81 11.12 -30.48
CA PRO A 280 -5.49 10.48 -31.62
C PRO A 280 -5.57 8.95 -31.57
N PRO A 281 -4.54 8.19 -31.10
CA PRO A 281 -4.63 6.74 -31.05
C PRO A 281 -5.74 6.21 -30.13
N VAL A 282 -6.04 6.89 -29.03
CA VAL A 282 -7.17 6.53 -28.15
C VAL A 282 -8.48 7.03 -28.75
N ALA A 283 -8.50 8.23 -29.34
CA ALA A 283 -9.68 8.77 -30.02
C ALA A 283 -10.22 7.83 -31.11
N LYS A 284 -9.32 7.29 -31.95
CA LYS A 284 -9.71 6.39 -33.05
C LYS A 284 -10.33 5.08 -32.54
N LEU A 285 -9.78 4.51 -31.47
CA LEU A 285 -10.33 3.31 -30.84
C LEU A 285 -11.67 3.59 -30.17
N LEU A 286 -11.80 4.75 -29.50
CA LEU A 286 -13.05 5.12 -28.86
C LEU A 286 -14.15 5.39 -29.88
N ALA A 287 -13.81 6.01 -31.02
CA ALA A 287 -14.77 6.35 -32.07
C ALA A 287 -15.54 5.12 -32.57
N GLU A 288 -14.88 3.97 -32.75
CA GLU A 288 -15.55 2.72 -33.14
C GLU A 288 -16.68 2.32 -32.17
N ARG A 289 -16.47 2.56 -30.87
CA ARG A 289 -17.47 2.32 -29.83
C ARG A 289 -18.57 3.38 -29.84
N LEU A 290 -18.20 4.65 -30.00
CA LEU A 290 -19.13 5.79 -29.96
C LEU A 290 -20.08 5.84 -31.16
N THR A 291 -19.67 5.28 -32.30
CA THR A 291 -20.51 5.21 -33.52
C THR A 291 -21.37 3.96 -33.60
N ASN A 292 -21.33 3.08 -32.59
CA ASN A 292 -22.18 1.90 -32.56
C ASN A 292 -23.64 2.32 -32.23
N ASP A 293 -24.61 1.78 -32.94
CA ASP A 293 -26.04 2.08 -32.76
C ASP A 293 -26.53 1.75 -31.34
N ASP A 294 -25.88 0.81 -30.66
CA ASP A 294 -26.20 0.41 -29.28
C ASP A 294 -25.54 1.29 -28.20
N TYR A 295 -24.75 2.30 -28.59
CA TYR A 295 -24.08 3.20 -27.63
C TYR A 295 -25.05 4.27 -27.10
N ASP A 296 -25.21 4.30 -25.78
CA ASP A 296 -25.88 5.39 -25.07
C ASP A 296 -25.02 5.83 -23.88
N PRO A 297 -24.57 7.09 -23.82
CA PRO A 297 -23.88 7.67 -22.66
C PRO A 297 -24.63 7.51 -21.34
N SER A 298 -25.96 7.40 -21.38
CA SER A 298 -26.83 7.23 -20.21
C SER A 298 -26.74 5.81 -19.62
N ASN A 299 -26.21 4.86 -20.39
CA ASN A 299 -25.94 3.47 -19.96
C ASN A 299 -24.51 3.28 -19.46
N ILE A 300 -23.78 4.35 -19.16
CA ILE A 300 -22.50 4.27 -18.47
C ILE A 300 -22.77 4.25 -16.96
N TYR A 301 -22.13 3.30 -16.29
CA TYR A 301 -22.24 3.10 -14.85
C TYR A 301 -20.94 3.48 -14.17
N THR A 302 -21.03 3.90 -12.91
CA THR A 302 -19.90 4.02 -12.00
C THR A 302 -19.33 2.64 -11.71
N PHE A 303 -18.16 2.62 -11.07
CA PHE A 303 -17.58 1.37 -10.57
C PHE A 303 -18.45 0.62 -9.55
N TYR A 304 -19.49 1.26 -8.99
CA TYR A 304 -20.43 0.66 -8.06
C TYR A 304 -21.70 0.12 -8.74
N ASP A 305 -21.69 -0.03 -10.08
CA ASP A 305 -22.86 -0.42 -10.88
C ASP A 305 -24.04 0.57 -10.77
N GLU A 306 -23.76 1.83 -10.44
CA GLU A 306 -24.77 2.89 -10.35
C GLU A 306 -24.73 3.76 -11.61
N PRO A 307 -25.86 4.20 -12.18
CA PRO A 307 -25.85 5.13 -13.30
C PRO A 307 -25.08 6.41 -12.96
N LEU A 308 -24.36 6.96 -13.94
CA LEU A 308 -23.71 8.26 -13.76
C LEU A 308 -24.74 9.35 -13.39
N GLU A 309 -24.35 10.29 -12.54
CA GLU A 309 -25.15 11.50 -12.29
C GLU A 309 -25.40 12.27 -13.59
N GLU A 310 -26.57 12.92 -13.71
CA GLU A 310 -26.98 13.66 -14.90
C GLU A 310 -25.91 14.66 -15.38
N LYS A 311 -25.29 15.39 -14.45
CA LYS A 311 -24.20 16.33 -14.75
C LYS A 311 -23.00 15.66 -15.43
N HIS A 312 -22.67 14.42 -15.04
CA HIS A 312 -21.56 13.66 -15.59
C HIS A 312 -21.92 13.08 -16.96
N GLN A 313 -23.16 12.63 -17.14
CA GLN A 313 -23.65 12.18 -18.45
C GLN A 313 -23.58 13.31 -19.49
N ASP A 314 -23.95 14.54 -19.12
CA ASP A 314 -23.84 15.70 -20.00
C ASP A 314 -22.39 16.04 -20.37
N ILE A 315 -21.46 15.90 -19.41
CA ILE A 315 -20.03 16.07 -19.66
C ILE A 315 -19.54 15.00 -20.64
N VAL A 316 -19.91 13.73 -20.41
CA VAL A 316 -19.57 12.60 -21.28
C VAL A 316 -20.05 12.85 -22.71
N LYS A 317 -21.33 13.23 -22.90
CA LYS A 317 -21.91 13.54 -24.23
C LYS A 317 -21.09 14.61 -24.98
N LYS A 318 -20.74 15.70 -24.31
CA LYS A 318 -19.92 16.77 -24.89
C LYS A 318 -18.52 16.29 -25.24
N LEU A 319 -17.91 15.46 -24.40
CA LEU A 319 -16.59 14.91 -24.66
C LEU A 319 -16.62 13.89 -25.80
N ASP A 320 -17.68 13.10 -25.97
CA ASP A 320 -17.84 12.17 -27.08
C ASP A 320 -17.77 12.89 -28.44
N GLU A 321 -18.45 14.04 -28.56
CA GLU A 321 -18.38 14.88 -29.76
C GLU A 321 -16.95 15.34 -30.06
N LEU A 322 -16.21 15.77 -29.04
CA LEU A 322 -14.80 16.17 -29.17
C LEU A 322 -13.89 14.99 -29.56
N VAL A 323 -14.15 13.80 -29.02
CA VAL A 323 -13.40 12.60 -29.36
C VAL A 323 -13.64 12.20 -30.81
N LEU A 324 -14.88 12.23 -31.29
CA LEU A 324 -15.20 11.95 -32.70
C LEU A 324 -14.53 12.97 -33.63
N GLN A 325 -14.60 14.27 -33.31
CA GLN A 325 -13.88 15.30 -34.07
C GLN A 325 -12.38 15.00 -34.11
N ARG A 326 -11.78 14.59 -32.98
CA ARG A 326 -10.37 14.26 -32.91
C ARG A 326 -10.00 13.00 -33.69
N ALA A 327 -10.87 11.99 -33.73
CA ALA A 327 -10.62 10.75 -34.44
C ALA A 327 -10.54 10.96 -35.98
N HIS A 328 -11.29 11.94 -36.48
CA HIS A 328 -11.35 12.30 -37.90
C HIS A 328 -10.35 13.40 -38.34
N ALA A 329 -9.62 14.02 -37.40
CA ALA A 329 -8.62 15.06 -37.65
C ALA A 329 -7.20 14.50 -37.89
#